data_AF-A0A9C7PP33-F1
#
_entry.id   AF-A0A9C7PP33-F1
#
_cell.length_a   1.000
_cell.length_b   1.000
_cell.length_c   1.000
_cell.angle_alpha   90.00
_cell.angle_beta   90.00
_cell.angle_gamma   90.00
#
_symmetry.space_group_name_H-M   'P 1'
#
loop_
_entity.id
_entity.type
_entity.pdbx_description
1 polymer ?
#
loop_
_entity_poly.entity_id
_entity_poly.type
_entity_poly.pdbx_seq_one_letter_code
_entity_poly.pdbx_strand_id
1 'polypeptide(L)'
;MPTIGAFAFKYSLGQPFLYPENRLSYSENLLRLMFAVPSEDYEINPIVARALDRILILHADHEQNASTSTVRLAGSSQANPFACVAAGIASLWGPAMGGQMRLC
;
A
#
# COMPACT_ATOMS: atom_id res chain seq x y z
N MET A 1 -4.86 0.30 -2.23
CA MET A 1 -4.24 1.13 -3.30
C MET A 1 -2.87 0.55 -3.70
N PRO A 2 -2.81 -0.62 -4.34
CA PRO A 2 -1.52 -1.31 -4.57
C PRO A 2 -0.70 -0.67 -5.70
N THR A 3 -1.33 -0.24 -6.80
CA THR A 3 -0.63 0.33 -7.96
C THR A 3 0.10 1.63 -7.66
N ILE A 4 -0.56 2.56 -6.96
CA ILE A 4 0.05 3.85 -6.59
C ILE A 4 1.24 3.63 -5.64
N GLY A 5 1.11 2.72 -4.66
CA GLY A 5 2.21 2.38 -3.75
C GLY A 5 3.40 1.74 -4.49
N ALA A 6 3.14 0.80 -5.39
CA ALA A 6 4.18 0.18 -6.20
C ALA A 6 4.86 1.17 -7.16
N PHE A 7 4.12 2.11 -7.74
CA PHE A 7 4.68 3.15 -8.59
C PHE A 7 5.55 4.13 -7.81
N ALA A 8 5.15 4.50 -6.59
CA ALA A 8 6.00 5.30 -5.72
C ALA A 8 7.34 4.59 -5.40
N PHE A 9 7.30 3.28 -5.19
CA PHE A 9 8.50 2.45 -4.98
C PHE A 9 9.37 2.34 -6.24
N LYS A 10 8.78 2.08 -7.41
CA LYS A 10 9.52 2.06 -8.69
C LYS A 10 10.14 3.41 -9.01
N TYR A 11 9.41 4.49 -8.76
CA TYR A 11 9.87 5.85 -8.96
C TYR A 11 11.07 6.19 -8.07
N SER A 12 11.05 5.78 -6.80
CA SER A 12 12.19 6.02 -5.90
C SER A 12 13.47 5.26 -6.32
N LEU A 13 13.32 4.16 -7.07
CA LEU A 13 14.43 3.40 -7.65
C LEU A 13 14.80 3.83 -9.08
N GLY A 14 14.07 4.76 -9.70
CA GLY A 14 14.26 5.14 -11.10
C GLY A 14 13.91 4.03 -12.10
N GLN A 15 13.10 3.05 -11.69
CA GLN A 15 12.71 1.90 -12.50
C GLN A 15 11.39 2.15 -13.26
N PRO A 16 11.19 1.49 -14.41
CA PRO A 16 9.96 1.64 -15.19
C PRO A 16 8.72 1.11 -14.46
N PHE A 17 7.57 1.70 -14.76
CA PHE A 17 6.28 1.26 -14.25
C PHE A 17 5.72 0.10 -15.06
N LEU A 18 5.15 -0.88 -14.35
CA LEU A 18 4.47 -2.01 -14.95
C LEU A 18 2.97 -1.90 -14.76
N TYR A 19 2.20 -2.54 -15.64
CA TYR A 19 0.75 -2.57 -15.53
C TYR A 19 0.28 -3.78 -14.70
N PRO A 20 -0.84 -3.64 -13.97
CA PRO A 20 -1.43 -4.77 -13.25
C PRO A 20 -1.92 -5.84 -14.22
N GLU A 21 -1.82 -7.10 -13.81
CA GLU A 21 -2.35 -8.23 -14.59
C GLU A 21 -3.58 -8.84 -13.93
N ASN A 22 -4.67 -9.00 -14.69
CA ASN A 22 -5.95 -9.51 -14.20
C ASN A 22 -5.93 -10.99 -13.76
N ARG A 23 -4.93 -11.76 -14.21
CA ARG A 23 -4.75 -13.17 -13.87
C ARG A 23 -4.12 -13.40 -12.48
N LEU A 24 -3.56 -12.35 -11.88
CA LEU A 24 -2.88 -12.43 -10.59
C LEU A 24 -3.81 -12.00 -9.47
N SER A 25 -3.67 -12.63 -8.30
CA SER A 25 -4.33 -12.18 -7.08
C SER A 25 -3.79 -10.83 -6.61
N TYR A 26 -4.48 -10.18 -5.65
CA TYR A 26 -4.11 -8.85 -5.15
C TYR A 26 -2.64 -8.78 -4.67
N SER A 27 -2.24 -9.77 -3.86
CA SER A 27 -0.90 -9.85 -3.27
C SER A 27 0.17 -10.20 -4.32
N GLU A 28 -0.12 -11.11 -5.24
CA GLU A 28 0.76 -11.46 -6.36
C GLU A 28 1.00 -10.27 -7.30
N ASN A 29 -0.08 -9.53 -7.62
CA ASN A 29 -0.01 -8.37 -8.48
C ASN A 29 0.78 -7.24 -7.81
N LEU A 30 0.63 -7.04 -6.50
CA LEU A 30 1.44 -6.08 -5.75
C LEU A 30 2.95 -6.44 -5.79
N LEU A 31 3.31 -7.70 -5.58
CA LEU A 31 4.70 -8.16 -5.69
C LEU A 31 5.28 -7.92 -7.08
N ARG A 32 4.52 -8.29 -8.12
CA ARG A 32 4.90 -8.05 -9.52
C ARG A 32 5.15 -6.56 -9.76
N LEU A 33 4.22 -5.69 -9.37
CA LEU A 33 4.34 -4.25 -9.61
C LEU A 33 5.53 -3.63 -8.87
N MET A 34 5.89 -4.14 -7.69
CA MET A 34 7.04 -3.64 -6.93
C MET A 34 8.38 -4.15 -7.47
N PHE A 35 8.49 -5.43 -7.81
CA PHE A 35 9.79 -6.07 -8.02
C PHE A 35 10.09 -6.50 -9.46
N ALA A 36 9.10 -6.72 -10.31
CA ALA A 36 9.35 -7.11 -11.69
C ALA A 36 10.02 -5.99 -12.49
N VAL A 37 10.83 -6.34 -13.47
CA VAL A 37 11.45 -5.42 -14.43
C VAL A 37 11.12 -5.86 -15.86
N PRO A 38 11.03 -4.96 -16.85
CA PRO A 38 10.66 -5.34 -18.22
C PRO A 38 11.69 -6.24 -18.93
N SER A 39 12.90 -6.37 -18.38
CA SER A 39 14.00 -7.11 -18.97
C SER A 39 13.96 -8.62 -18.73
N GLU A 40 13.10 -9.11 -17.84
CA GLU A 40 12.97 -10.53 -17.54
C GLU A 40 11.56 -10.90 -17.09
N ASP A 41 11.20 -12.17 -17.25
CA ASP A 41 9.96 -12.69 -16.70
C ASP A 41 10.05 -12.79 -15.18
N TYR A 42 9.07 -12.21 -14.49
CA TYR A 42 9.01 -12.23 -13.04
C TYR A 42 8.21 -13.43 -12.53
N GLU A 43 8.90 -14.39 -11.94
CA GLU A 43 8.28 -15.52 -11.27
C GLU A 43 7.93 -15.18 -9.82
N ILE A 44 6.66 -15.35 -9.46
CA ILE A 44 6.16 -15.01 -8.13
C ILE A 44 6.34 -16.21 -7.21
N ASN A 45 7.07 -16.02 -6.11
CA ASN A 45 7.19 -17.05 -5.09
C ASN A 45 5.86 -17.17 -4.30
N PRO A 46 5.16 -18.31 -4.34
CA PRO A 46 3.87 -18.48 -3.68
C PRO A 46 3.95 -18.38 -2.15
N ILE A 47 5.13 -18.64 -1.56
CA ILE A 47 5.34 -18.47 -0.11
C ILE A 47 5.33 -16.99 0.24
N VAL A 48 6.00 -16.15 -0.54
CA VAL A 48 6.07 -14.70 -0.34
C VAL A 48 4.71 -14.06 -0.59
N ALA A 49 4.00 -14.48 -1.64
CA ALA A 49 2.64 -14.01 -1.92
C ALA A 49 1.68 -14.27 -0.75
N ARG A 50 1.71 -15.49 -0.17
CA ARG A 50 0.90 -15.83 1.01
C ARG A 50 1.31 -15.06 2.27
N ALA A 51 2.60 -14.82 2.47
CA ALA A 51 3.08 -14.03 3.59
C ALA A 51 2.59 -12.58 3.49
N LEU A 52 2.68 -11.99 2.30
CA LEU A 52 2.18 -10.64 2.03
C LEU A 52 0.66 -10.55 2.24
N ASP A 53 -0.09 -11.54 1.79
CA ASP A 53 -1.54 -11.59 1.99
C ASP A 53 -1.92 -11.53 3.48
N ARG A 54 -1.23 -12.31 4.32
CA ARG A 54 -1.41 -12.27 5.77
C ARG A 54 -1.03 -10.92 6.37
N ILE A 55 0.08 -10.32 5.92
CA ILE A 55 0.49 -8.99 6.40
C ILE A 55 -0.59 -7.96 6.08
N LEU A 56 -1.15 -7.98 4.87
CA LEU A 56 -2.21 -7.07 4.46
C LEU A 56 -3.48 -7.26 5.30
N ILE A 57 -3.87 -8.51 5.58
CA ILE A 57 -5.02 -8.81 6.44
C ILE A 57 -4.78 -8.32 7.87
N LEU A 58 -3.60 -8.56 8.43
CA LEU A 58 -3.26 -8.13 9.80
C LEU A 58 -3.25 -6.61 9.98
N HIS A 59 -2.98 -5.86 8.92
CA HIS A 59 -2.97 -4.40 8.93
C HIS A 59 -4.24 -3.78 8.32
N ALA A 60 -5.26 -4.60 8.03
CA ALA A 60 -6.44 -4.14 7.31
C ALA A 60 -7.25 -3.12 8.12
N ASP A 61 -7.37 -3.33 9.44
CA ASP A 61 -8.02 -2.40 10.35
C ASP A 61 -7.42 -2.51 11.75
N HIS A 62 -7.43 -1.39 12.47
CA HIS A 62 -7.03 -1.34 13.88
C HIS A 62 -7.90 -0.32 14.61
N GLU A 63 -9.21 -0.46 14.44
CA GLU A 63 -10.26 0.30 15.10
C GLU A 63 -10.09 1.83 15.01
N GLN A 64 -10.17 2.55 16.13
CA GLN A 64 -10.08 4.02 16.20
C GLN A 64 -8.64 4.50 16.43
N ASN A 65 -7.71 4.04 15.59
CA ASN A 65 -6.37 4.61 15.55
C ASN A 65 -6.38 6.04 14.96
N ALA A 66 -5.31 6.81 15.18
CA ALA A 66 -5.26 8.23 14.82
C ALA A 66 -5.55 8.51 13.33
N SER A 67 -5.07 7.66 12.42
CA SER A 67 -5.32 7.75 10.98
C SER A 67 -6.78 7.48 10.64
N THR A 68 -7.39 6.42 11.18
CA THR A 68 -8.81 6.11 10.97
C THR A 68 -9.71 7.22 11.53
N SER A 69 -9.40 7.74 12.72
CA SER A 69 -10.13 8.86 13.30
C SER A 69 -9.99 10.14 12.48
N THR A 70 -8.83 10.40 11.89
CA THR A 70 -8.59 11.54 10.98
C THR A 70 -9.45 11.42 9.72
N VAL A 71 -9.54 10.23 9.11
CA VAL A 71 -10.42 9.98 7.96
C VAL A 71 -11.88 10.26 8.31
N ARG A 72 -12.35 9.79 9.49
CA ARG A 72 -13.72 10.01 9.96
C ARG A 72 -13.99 11.50 10.20
N LEU A 73 -13.04 12.21 10.82
CA LEU A 73 -13.18 13.64 11.08
C LEU A 73 -13.21 14.45 9.79
N ALA A 74 -12.32 14.16 8.82
CA ALA A 74 -12.34 14.79 7.51
C ALA A 74 -13.64 14.49 6.74
N GLY A 75 -14.15 13.26 6.84
CA GLY A 75 -15.42 12.87 6.22
C GLY A 75 -16.64 13.57 6.83
N SER A 76 -16.58 14.03 8.09
CA SER A 76 -17.71 14.67 8.76
C SER A 76 -18.15 15.99 8.11
N SER A 77 -17.24 16.67 7.41
CA SER A 77 -17.55 17.88 6.63
C SER A 77 -18.06 17.55 5.21
N GLN A 78 -18.42 16.30 4.94
CA GLN A 78 -18.76 15.79 3.61
C GLN A 78 -17.65 15.99 2.57
N ALA A 79 -16.39 15.95 3.01
CA ALA A 79 -15.26 16.04 2.10
C ALA A 79 -15.21 14.82 1.15
N ASN A 80 -14.61 15.04 -0.03
CA ASN A 80 -14.44 13.98 -1.01
C ASN A 80 -13.71 12.76 -0.38
N PRO A 81 -14.21 11.53 -0.55
CA PRO A 81 -13.61 10.35 0.09
C PRO A 81 -12.13 10.14 -0.27
N PHE A 82 -11.68 10.53 -1.46
CA PHE A 82 -10.26 10.49 -1.83
C PHE A 82 -9.43 11.48 -0.99
N ALA A 83 -9.98 12.66 -0.71
CA ALA A 83 -9.34 13.64 0.16
C ALA A 83 -9.31 13.17 1.62
N CYS A 84 -10.37 12.48 2.09
CA CYS A 84 -10.40 11.87 3.41
C CYS A 84 -9.32 10.79 3.57
N VAL A 85 -9.15 9.93 2.57
CA VAL A 85 -8.07 8.91 2.56
C VAL A 85 -6.69 9.57 2.54
N ALA A 86 -6.50 10.65 1.78
CA ALA A 86 -5.25 11.40 1.78
C ALA A 86 -4.93 11.98 3.17
N ALA A 87 -5.92 12.50 3.90
CA ALA A 87 -5.75 12.95 5.29
C ALA A 87 -5.37 11.80 6.23
N GLY A 88 -5.96 10.62 6.05
CA GLY A 88 -5.57 9.40 6.78
C GLY A 88 -4.10 9.02 6.53
N ILE A 89 -3.65 9.03 5.27
CA ILE A 89 -2.26 8.75 4.89
C ILE A 89 -1.31 9.76 5.54
N ALA A 90 -1.67 11.06 5.55
CA ALA A 90 -0.87 12.09 6.20
C ALA A 90 -0.72 11.85 7.71
N SER A 91 -1.81 11.45 8.40
CA SER A 91 -1.74 11.06 9.81
C SER A 91 -0.91 9.80 10.04
N LEU A 92 -1.00 8.82 9.14
CA LEU A 92 -0.26 7.55 9.24
C LEU A 92 1.25 7.76 9.10
N TRP A 93 1.68 8.74 8.31
CA TRP A 93 3.10 9.03 8.07
C TRP A 93 3.84 9.54 9.33
N GLY A 94 3.14 9.93 10.39
CA GLY A 94 3.76 10.33 11.65
C GLY A 94 4.70 9.25 12.21
N PRO A 95 5.89 9.62 12.74
CA PRO A 95 6.85 8.66 13.29
C PRO A 95 6.29 7.87 14.48
N ALA A 96 5.35 8.47 15.24
CA ALA A 96 4.66 7.84 16.35
C ALA A 96 3.46 6.96 15.95
N MET A 97 3.20 6.83 14.64
CA MET A 97 2.10 6.04 14.12
C MET A 97 2.60 4.96 13.13
N GLY A 98 2.52 5.19 11.82
CA GLY A 98 2.99 4.23 10.82
C GLY A 98 4.51 4.20 10.66
N GLY A 99 5.19 5.28 11.06
CA GLY A 99 6.65 5.39 10.98
C GLY A 99 7.41 4.52 11.99
N GLN A 100 6.75 3.97 13.02
CA GLN A 100 7.39 3.06 13.99
C GLN A 100 7.99 1.83 13.32
N MET A 101 7.35 1.30 12.27
CA MET A 101 7.88 0.19 11.47
C MET A 101 9.21 0.50 10.76
N ARG A 102 9.57 1.78 10.64
CA ARG A 102 10.84 2.23 10.02
C ARG A 102 11.95 2.46 11.06
N LEU A 103 11.61 2.42 12.35
CA LEU A 103 12.51 2.70 13.48
C LEU A 103 12.95 1.44 14.25
N CYS A 104 12.25 0.31 14.06
CA CYS A 104 12.64 -1.02 14.55
C CYS A 104 13.39 -1.80 13.46
#